data_AF-A0A8I0H918-F1
#
_entry.id   AF-A0A8I0H918-F1
#
_cell.length_a   1.000
_cell.length_b   1.000
_cell.length_c   1.000
_cell.angle_alpha   90.00
_cell.angle_beta   90.00
_cell.angle_gamma   90.00
#
_symmetry.space_group_name_H-M   'P 1'
#
loop_
_entity.id
_entity.type
_entity.pdbx_description
1 polymer ?
#
loop_
_entity_poly.entity_id
_entity_poly.type
_entity_poly.pdbx_seq_one_letter_code
_entity_poly.pdbx_strand_id
1 'polypeptide(L)' 'DFAAAYAERLAEVGQKGYGMFARHHMFTIEDGSLIPVRFPDPQRLSELPGYEHEREKVIANTKALLSGKPAVNVLLYG' A
#
# COMPACT_ATOMS: atom_id res chain seq x y z
N ASP A 1 -17.92 0.12 -27.11
CA ASP A 1 -16.66 -0.25 -27.79
C ASP A 1 -15.68 -0.74 -26.73
N PHE A 2 -15.26 -2.00 -26.82
CA PHE A 2 -14.35 -2.62 -25.85
C PHE A 2 -12.95 -2.02 -25.93
N ALA A 3 -12.48 -1.66 -27.12
CA ALA A 3 -11.13 -1.13 -27.32
C ALA A 3 -10.96 0.24 -26.65
N ALA A 4 -11.98 1.12 -26.77
CA ALA A 4 -12.00 2.42 -26.12
C ALA A 4 -11.96 2.29 -24.58
N ALA A 5 -12.80 1.44 -24.00
CA ALA A 5 -12.83 1.21 -22.56
C ALA A 5 -11.53 0.59 -22.02
N TYR A 6 -10.88 -0.29 -22.81
CA TYR A 6 -9.58 -0.87 -22.45
C TYR A 6 -8.46 0.18 -22.46
N ALA A 7 -8.42 1.06 -23.47
CA ALA A 7 -7.43 2.13 -23.57
C ALA A 7 -7.56 3.14 -22.42
N GLU A 8 -8.80 3.51 -22.06
CA GLU A 8 -9.09 4.35 -20.89
C GLU A 8 -8.60 3.70 -19.60
N ARG A 9 -8.86 2.40 -19.42
CA ARG A 9 -8.44 1.67 -18.22
C ARG A 9 -6.92 1.56 -18.09
N LEU A 10 -6.22 1.39 -19.21
CA LEU A 10 -4.75 1.39 -19.25
C LEU A 10 -4.17 2.76 -18.87
N ALA A 11 -4.75 3.85 -19.37
CA ALA A 11 -4.29 5.20 -19.04
C ALA A 11 -4.37 5.50 -17.53
N GLU A 12 -5.34 4.91 -16.85
CA GLU A 12 -5.57 5.11 -15.41
C GLU A 12 -4.90 4.06 -14.52
N VAL A 13 -4.21 3.05 -15.09
CA VAL A 13 -3.70 1.91 -14.30
C VAL A 13 -2.71 2.32 -13.21
N GLY A 14 -1.94 3.39 -13.42
CA GLY A 14 -1.02 3.92 -12.42
C GLY A 14 -1.70 4.54 -11.20
N GLN A 15 -2.96 4.96 -11.33
CA GLN A 15 -3.74 5.55 -10.23
C GLN A 15 -4.72 4.53 -9.63
N LYS A 16 -5.41 3.77 -10.50
CA LYS A 16 -6.46 2.83 -10.07
C LYS A 16 -5.91 1.44 -9.75
N GLY A 17 -4.68 1.14 -10.18
CA GLY A 17 -4.07 -0.18 -10.03
C GLY A 17 -4.82 -1.29 -10.78
N TYR A 18 -4.35 -2.52 -10.62
CA TYR A 18 -5.08 -3.71 -11.09
C TYR A 18 -4.88 -4.88 -10.10
N GLY A 19 -5.78 -5.87 -10.18
CA GLY A 19 -5.61 -7.12 -9.46
C GLY A 19 -5.95 -7.03 -7.97
N MET A 20 -5.33 -7.89 -7.15
CA MET A 20 -5.65 -8.01 -5.73
C MET A 20 -5.22 -6.78 -4.90
N PHE A 21 -4.07 -6.18 -5.23
CA PHE A 21 -3.50 -5.01 -4.55
C PHE A 21 -4.31 -3.73 -4.73
N ALA A 22 -5.03 -3.61 -5.84
CA ALA A 22 -5.96 -2.50 -6.06
C ALA A 22 -7.30 -2.69 -5.34
N ARG A 23 -7.68 -3.95 -5.07
CA ARG A 23 -8.99 -4.29 -4.46
C ARG A 23 -8.93 -4.39 -2.93
N HIS A 24 -7.76 -4.66 -2.37
CA HIS A 24 -7.57 -4.84 -0.94
C HIS A 24 -6.37 -4.02 -0.47
N HIS A 25 -6.47 -3.41 0.71
CA HIS A 25 -5.44 -2.56 1.28
C HIS A 25 -4.66 -3.24 2.42
N MET A 26 -4.99 -4.49 2.78
CA MET A 26 -4.31 -5.29 3.79
C MET A 26 -4.17 -6.75 3.32
N PHE A 27 -3.01 -7.34 3.58
CA PHE A 27 -2.65 -8.70 3.19
C PHE A 27 -1.98 -9.43 4.37
N THR A 28 -2.12 -10.74 4.41
CA THR A 28 -1.39 -11.62 5.32
C THR A 28 -0.77 -12.78 4.53
N ILE A 29 0.16 -13.50 5.16
CA ILE A 29 0.74 -14.73 4.62
C ILE A 29 0.08 -15.91 5.35
N GLU A 30 -0.55 -16.80 4.58
CA GLU A 30 -1.08 -18.09 5.06
C GLU A 30 -0.53 -19.19 4.14
N ASP A 31 0.06 -20.24 4.72
CA ASP A 31 0.71 -21.34 3.99
C ASP A 31 1.70 -20.88 2.89
N GLY A 32 2.47 -19.82 3.18
CA GLY A 32 3.44 -19.24 2.25
C GLY A 32 2.83 -18.44 1.09
N SER A 33 1.50 -18.26 1.08
CA SER A 33 0.78 -17.51 0.06
C SER A 33 0.28 -16.18 0.59
N LEU A 34 0.43 -15.12 -0.21
CA LEU A 34 -0.11 -13.80 0.10
C LEU A 34 -1.62 -13.77 -0.15
N ILE A 35 -2.40 -13.59 0.89
CA ILE A 35 -3.86 -13.56 0.83
C ILE A 35 -4.42 -12.20 1.29
N PRO A 36 -5.48 -11.68 0.66
CA PRO A 36 -6.11 -10.44 1.09
C PRO A 36 -6.90 -10.66 2.40
N VAL A 37 -6.80 -9.68 3.31
CA VAL A 37 -7.62 -9.68 4.53
C VAL A 37 -9.02 -9.17 4.20
N ARG A 38 -10.05 -9.99 4.44
CA ARG A 38 -11.45 -9.64 4.14
C ARG A 38 -12.03 -8.59 5.07
N PHE A 39 -11.64 -8.63 6.34
CA PHE A 39 -12.09 -7.72 7.39
C PHE A 39 -10.86 -7.14 8.09
N PRO A 40 -10.20 -6.15 7.48
CA PRO A 40 -9.08 -5.48 8.14
C PRO A 40 -9.57 -4.75 9.39
N ASP A 41 -8.71 -4.64 10.39
CA ASP A 41 -8.98 -3.85 11.59
C ASP A 41 -9.32 -2.40 11.18
N PRO A 42 -10.39 -1.79 11.71
CA PRO A 42 -10.70 -0.39 11.45
C PRO A 42 -9.61 0.57 11.95
N GLN A 43 -8.76 0.16 12.90
CA GLN A 43 -7.74 1.00 13.50
C GLN A 43 -6.68 1.40 12.48
N ARG A 44 -6.56 2.71 12.27
CA ARG A 44 -5.59 3.30 11.35
C ARG A 44 -4.25 3.53 12.06
N LEU A 45 -3.17 3.52 11.29
CA LEU A 45 -1.83 3.91 11.79
C LEU A 45 -1.81 5.34 12.38
N SER A 46 -2.72 6.22 11.94
CA SER A 46 -2.91 7.56 12.51
C SER A 46 -3.44 7.54 13.95
N GLU A 47 -4.12 6.47 14.33
CA GLU A 47 -4.87 6.30 15.58
C GLU A 47 -4.09 5.48 16.63
N LEU A 48 -2.83 5.13 16.33
CA LEU A 48 -1.92 4.51 17.29
C LEU A 48 -1.21 5.59 18.11
N PRO A 49 -1.56 5.79 19.39
CA PRO A 49 -0.90 6.76 20.25
C PRO A 49 0.52 6.29 20.61
N GLY A 50 1.48 7.20 20.64
CA GLY A 50 2.86 6.92 21.05
C GLY A 50 3.79 6.42 19.95
N TYR A 51 3.31 6.34 18.71
CA TYR A 51 4.08 5.93 17.52
C TYR A 51 4.32 7.10 16.55
N GLU A 52 4.08 8.34 16.97
CA GLU A 52 4.16 9.51 16.09
C GLU A 52 5.54 9.66 15.46
N HIS A 53 6.60 9.45 16.24
CA HIS A 53 7.98 9.63 15.78
C HIS A 53 8.43 8.52 14.83
N GLU A 54 8.13 7.26 15.15
CA GLU A 54 8.40 6.11 14.31
C GLU A 54 7.64 6.24 12.99
N ARG A 55 6.36 6.63 13.06
CA ARG A 55 5.50 6.85 11.89
C ARG A 55 6.05 7.95 10.99
N GLU A 56 6.52 9.06 11.55
CA GLU A 56 7.13 10.15 10.78
C GLU A 56 8.35 9.68 10.00
N LYS A 57 9.23 8.86 10.59
CA LYS A 57 10.40 8.29 9.90
C LYS A 57 9.99 7.44 8.70
N VAL A 58 8.98 6.58 8.87
CA VAL A 58 8.48 5.75 7.77
C VAL A 58 7.85 6.60 6.68
N ILE A 59 7.02 7.59 7.04
CA ILE A 59 6.40 8.51 6.07
C ILE A 59 7.47 9.26 5.27
N ALA A 60 8.50 9.79 5.93
CA ALA A 60 9.58 10.52 5.26
C ALA A 60 10.34 9.61 4.29
N ASN A 61 10.65 8.38 4.72
CA ASN A 61 11.32 7.38 3.90
C ASN A 61 10.50 6.99 2.66
N THR A 62 9.19 6.75 2.82
CA THR A 62 8.30 6.43 1.71
C THR A 62 8.17 7.60 0.74
N LYS A 63 8.10 8.85 1.24
CA LYS A 63 8.12 10.04 0.37
C LYS A 63 9.43 10.15 -0.42
N ALA A 64 10.57 9.81 0.19
CA ALA A 64 11.86 9.76 -0.50
C ALA A 64 11.84 8.70 -1.62
N LEU A 65 11.34 7.49 -1.33
CA LEU A 65 11.18 6.41 -2.30
C LEU A 65 10.32 6.85 -3.50
N LEU A 66 9.14 7.43 -3.23
CA LEU A 66 8.23 7.91 -4.29
C LEU A 66 8.84 9.04 -5.13
N SER A 67 9.75 9.83 -4.55
CA SER A 67 10.47 10.91 -5.24
C SER A 67 11.72 10.41 -5.98
N GLY A 68 11.97 9.10 -6.02
CA GLY A 68 13.17 8.52 -6.65
C GLY A 68 14.47 8.80 -5.88
N LYS A 69 14.39 9.24 -4.62
CA LYS A 69 15.54 9.48 -3.76
C LYS A 69 15.96 8.16 -3.07
N PRO A 70 17.21 8.08 -2.56
CA PRO A 70 17.60 6.96 -1.70
C PRO A 70 16.62 6.79 -0.54
N ALA A 71 16.14 5.57 -0.35
CA ALA A 71 15.25 5.18 0.72
C ALA A 71 15.81 3.94 1.42
N VAL A 72 15.54 3.82 2.71
CA VAL A 72 16.01 2.74 3.58
C VAL A 72 14.97 1.60 3.59
N ASN A 73 15.43 0.35 3.69
CA ASN A 73 14.55 -0.79 3.96
C ASN A 73 14.04 -0.69 5.40
N VAL A 74 12.72 -0.68 5.59
CA VAL A 74 12.09 -0.52 6.90
C VAL A 74 11.42 -1.84 7.31
N LEU A 75 11.76 -2.34 8.50
CA LEU A 75 11.04 -3.40 9.20
C LEU A 75 10.41 -2.80 10.46
N LEU A 76 9.08 -2.79 10.53
CA LEU A 76 8.34 -2.44 11.74
C LEU A 76 8.05 -3.73 12.51
N TYR A 77 8.46 -3.78 13.77
CA TYR A 77 8.20 -4.90 14.68
C TYR A 77 7.75 -4.34 16.03
N GLY A 78 6.85 -5.06 16.71
CA GLY A 78 6.22 -4.67 17.97
C GLY A 78 5.18 -5.69 18.39
#